data_AF-A0A2A4Q848-F1
#
_entry.id   AF-A0A2A4Q848-F1
#
_cell.length_a   1.000
_cell.length_b   1.000
_cell.length_c   1.000
_cell.angle_alpha   90.00
_cell.angle_beta   90.00
_cell.angle_gamma   90.00
#
_symmetry.space_group_name_H-M   'P 1'
#
loop_
_entity.id
_entity.type
_entity.pdbx_description
1 polymer ?
#
loop_
_entity_poly.entity_id
_entity_poly.type
_entity_poly.pdbx_seq_one_letter_code
_entity_poly.pdbx_strand_id
1 'polypeptide(L)'
;MNCATYSAEDVAQHSSQPHGIDGLFTGTETVLVIEDELVVRQLIAEALQHQGYTILSTPNEVEAVEVMEGHSGLIDLLLTDMVMPIM
;
A
#
# COMPACT_ATOMS: atom_id res chain seq x y z
N MET A 1 19.04 47.68 -34.51
CA MET A 1 19.53 46.35 -34.96
C MET A 1 19.32 45.36 -33.81
N ASN A 2 18.44 44.37 -34.05
CA ASN A 2 18.02 43.19 -33.27
C ASN A 2 18.70 42.93 -31.90
N CYS A 3 17.99 42.77 -30.78
CA CYS A 3 16.77 42.01 -30.47
C CYS A 3 16.88 40.52 -30.81
N ALA A 4 17.25 39.71 -29.80
CA ALA A 4 17.01 38.28 -29.78
C ALA A 4 15.96 37.99 -28.71
N THR A 5 14.73 37.81 -29.18
CA THR A 5 13.59 37.23 -28.47
C THR A 5 13.84 35.73 -28.26
N TYR A 6 13.77 35.27 -27.02
CA TYR A 6 13.52 33.85 -26.73
C TYR A 6 12.03 33.71 -26.43
N SER A 7 11.36 32.95 -27.29
CA SER A 7 9.94 32.62 -27.22
C SER A 7 9.71 31.49 -26.23
N ALA A 8 8.52 31.52 -25.66
CA ALA A 8 7.98 30.64 -24.64
C ALA A 8 7.71 29.23 -25.16
N GLU A 9 7.96 28.22 -24.32
CA GLU A 9 7.05 27.09 -24.14
C GLU A 9 7.46 26.19 -22.96
N ASP A 10 6.55 26.11 -22.00
CA ASP A 10 6.22 24.95 -21.16
C ASP A 10 7.25 24.40 -20.16
N VAL A 11 7.27 25.02 -18.97
CA VAL A 11 7.49 24.28 -17.72
C VAL A 11 6.21 24.36 -16.89
N ALA A 12 5.26 23.50 -17.24
CA ALA A 12 4.04 23.28 -16.48
C ALA A 12 4.40 22.74 -15.08
N GLN A 13 4.35 23.64 -14.10
CA GLN A 13 3.66 23.47 -12.82
C GLN A 13 3.77 22.07 -12.18
N HIS A 14 4.81 21.83 -11.39
CA HIS A 14 4.69 20.92 -10.25
C HIS A 14 3.99 21.68 -9.11
N SER A 15 2.66 21.69 -9.17
CA SER A 15 1.83 22.16 -8.06
C SER A 15 1.98 21.18 -6.89
N SER A 16 2.77 21.59 -5.89
CA SER A 16 2.75 20.99 -4.55
C SER A 16 1.38 21.24 -3.92
N GLN A 17 0.39 20.41 -4.25
CA GLN A 17 -0.91 20.45 -3.59
C GLN A 17 -0.74 19.88 -2.18
N PRO A 18 -1.06 20.64 -1.10
CA PRO A 18 -1.22 20.04 0.21
C PRO A 18 -2.48 19.17 0.14
N HIS A 19 -2.32 17.85 0.09
CA HIS A 19 -3.44 16.93 0.20
C HIS A 19 -3.96 17.03 1.63
N GLY A 20 -5.05 17.79 1.79
CA GLY A 20 -5.73 17.99 3.06
C GLY A 20 -6.12 16.65 3.68
N ILE A 21 -5.99 16.59 5.00
CA ILE A 21 -6.53 15.54 5.86
C ILE A 21 -8.07 15.61 5.92
N ASP A 22 -8.75 15.67 4.78
CA ASP A 22 -10.21 15.77 4.68
C ASP A 22 -10.75 14.90 3.53
N GLY A 23 -10.26 13.67 3.46
CA GLY A 23 -10.91 12.58 2.77
C GLY A 23 -10.89 11.40 3.73
N LEU A 24 -12.05 10.84 4.07
CA LEU A 24 -12.12 9.56 4.77
C LEU A 24 -11.26 8.57 3.95
N PHE A 25 -10.07 8.21 4.44
CA PHE A 25 -9.25 7.17 3.85
C PHE A 25 -10.03 5.87 3.98
N THR A 26 -10.93 5.61 3.03
CA THR A 26 -11.62 4.33 2.90
C THR A 26 -10.86 3.56 1.86
N GLY A 27 -9.82 2.86 2.31
CA GLY A 27 -9.18 1.89 1.45
C GLY A 27 -10.17 0.77 1.16
N THR A 28 -10.33 0.37 -0.10
CA THR A 28 -11.07 -0.85 -0.47
C THR A 28 -10.14 -1.96 -0.92
N GLU A 29 -8.84 -1.68 -0.88
CA GLU A 29 -7.76 -2.53 -1.34
C GLU A 29 -7.64 -3.78 -0.46
N THR A 30 -7.15 -4.86 -1.05
CA THR A 30 -6.82 -6.10 -0.36
C THR A 30 -5.35 -6.08 0.02
N VAL A 31 -5.07 -6.22 1.32
CA VAL A 31 -3.71 -6.30 1.87
C VAL A 31 -3.45 -7.71 2.38
N LEU A 32 -2.36 -8.31 1.93
CA LEU A 32 -1.83 -9.55 2.50
C LEU A 32 -0.79 -9.21 3.58
N VAL A 33 -1.00 -9.69 4.79
CA VAL A 33 -0.11 -9.48 5.94
C VAL A 33 0.55 -10.81 6.33
N ILE A 34 1.88 -10.85 6.30
CA ILE A 34 2.67 -11.99 6.77
C ILE A 34 3.45 -11.56 8.01
N GLU A 35 3.08 -12.14 9.15
CA GLU A 35 3.62 -11.77 10.46
C GLU A 35 3.52 -12.98 11.40
N ASP A 36 4.66 -13.42 11.94
CA ASP A 36 4.76 -14.65 12.73
C ASP A 36 4.26 -14.46 14.17
N GLU A 37 4.38 -13.24 14.72
CA GLU A 37 3.85 -12.93 16.03
C GLU A 37 2.34 -12.69 15.97
N LEU A 38 1.56 -13.63 16.53
CA LEU A 38 0.10 -13.59 16.53
C LEU A 38 -0.49 -12.25 16.98
N VAL A 39 0.05 -11.66 18.04
CA VAL A 39 -0.45 -10.40 18.63
C VAL A 39 -0.21 -9.23 17.69
N VAL A 40 0.98 -9.16 17.09
CA VAL A 40 1.34 -8.11 16.11
C VAL A 40 0.48 -8.25 14.87
N ARG A 41 0.33 -9.47 14.34
CA ARG A 41 -0.51 -9.75 13.18
C ARG A 41 -1.97 -9.34 13.39
N GLN A 42 -2.54 -9.65 14.56
CA GLN A 42 -3.90 -9.26 14.92
C GLN A 42 -4.03 -7.75 15.01
N LEU A 43 -3.10 -7.07 15.66
CA LEU A 43 -3.08 -5.62 15.78
C LEU A 43 -3.06 -4.93 14.40
N ILE A 44 -2.19 -5.40 13.49
CA ILE A 44 -2.10 -4.89 12.12
C ILE A 44 -3.42 -5.11 11.37
N ALA A 45 -3.97 -6.33 11.44
CA ALA A 45 -5.21 -6.67 10.76
C ALA A 45 -6.39 -5.80 11.25
N GLU A 46 -6.57 -5.67 12.56
CA GLU A 46 -7.62 -4.84 13.15
C GLU A 46 -7.48 -3.37 12.75
N ALA A 47 -6.26 -2.82 12.83
CA ALA A 47 -6.00 -1.42 12.51
C ALA A 47 -6.27 -1.09 11.03
N LEU A 48 -5.96 -2.01 10.10
CA LEU A 48 -6.23 -1.82 8.68
C LEU A 48 -7.70 -2.09 8.32
N GLN A 49 -8.33 -3.11 8.93
CA GLN A 49 -9.77 -3.35 8.74
C GLN A 49 -10.62 -2.16 9.20
N HIS A 50 -10.24 -1.50 10.29
CA HIS A 50 -10.91 -0.27 10.77
C HIS A 50 -10.80 0.90 9.78
N GLN A 51 -9.84 0.85 8.86
CA GLN A 51 -9.66 1.83 7.79
C GLN A 51 -10.34 1.40 6.47
N GLY A 52 -11.06 0.28 6.45
CA GLY A 52 -11.85 -0.22 5.32
C GLY A 52 -11.18 -1.29 4.45
N TYR A 53 -9.90 -1.58 4.68
CA TYR A 53 -9.15 -2.54 3.88
C TYR A 53 -9.64 -3.97 4.07
N THR A 54 -9.56 -4.77 3.01
CA THR A 54 -9.76 -6.23 3.11
C THR A 54 -8.44 -6.87 3.48
N ILE A 55 -8.39 -7.59 4.61
CA ILE A 55 -7.14 -8.19 5.10
C ILE A 55 -7.15 -9.70 4.91
N LEU A 56 -6.11 -10.19 4.24
CA LEU A 56 -5.69 -11.59 4.26
C LEU A 56 -4.46 -11.65 5.16
N SER A 57 -4.45 -12.50 6.20
CA SER A 57 -3.32 -12.58 7.12
C SER A 57 -2.85 -14.01 7.34
N THR A 58 -1.53 -14.20 7.34
CA THR A 58 -0.88 -15.51 7.49
C THR A 58 0.34 -15.41 8.40
N PRO A 59 0.80 -16.51 9.03
CA PRO A 59 1.92 -16.47 9.98
C PRO A 59 3.28 -16.64 9.31
N ASN A 60 3.28 -17.05 8.05
CA ASN A 60 4.49 -17.37 7.30
C ASN A 60 4.19 -17.34 5.80
N GLU A 61 5.25 -17.40 5.02
CA GLU A 61 5.20 -17.29 3.55
C GLU A 61 4.61 -18.52 2.88
N VAL A 62 4.73 -19.71 3.47
CA VAL A 62 4.15 -20.95 2.91
C VAL A 62 2.62 -20.87 2.93
N GLU A 63 2.05 -20.52 4.07
CA GLU A 63 0.61 -20.28 4.20
C GLU A 63 0.16 -19.06 3.37
N ALA A 64 1.02 -18.05 3.22
CA ALA A 64 0.74 -16.91 2.34
C ALA A 64 0.54 -17.35 0.89
N VAL A 65 1.41 -18.21 0.36
CA VAL A 65 1.28 -18.76 -0.99
C VAL A 65 -0.03 -19.54 -1.15
N GLU A 66 -0.38 -20.40 -0.19
CA GLU A 66 -1.65 -21.14 -0.22
C GLU A 66 -2.86 -20.21 -0.25
N VAL A 67 -2.83 -19.14 0.55
CA VAL A 67 -3.88 -18.11 0.55
C VAL A 67 -3.93 -17.36 -0.78
N MET A 68 -2.78 -17.01 -1.37
CA MET A 68 -2.71 -16.35 -2.66
C MET A 68 -3.26 -17.23 -3.79
N GLU A 69 -2.93 -18.51 -3.81
CA GLU A 69 -3.44 -19.46 -4.81
C GLU A 69 -4.94 -19.70 -4.69
N GLY A 70 -5.48 -19.69 -3.46
CA GLY A 70 -6.90 -19.82 -3.19
C GLY A 70 -7.71 -18.52 -3.39
N HIS A 71 -7.04 -17.38 -3.48
CA HIS A 71 -7.69 -16.07 -3.59
C HIS A 71 -7.85 -15.64 -5.06
N SER A 72 -9.09 -15.60 -5.54
CA SER A 72 -9.40 -15.20 -6.92
C SER A 72 -9.35 -13.67 -7.16
N GLY A 73 -9.10 -12.86 -6.13
CA GLY A 73 -9.06 -11.40 -6.19
C GLY A 73 -7.65 -10.84 -6.38
N LEU A 74 -7.56 -9.51 -6.52
CA LEU A 74 -6.28 -8.81 -6.55
C LEU A 74 -5.79 -8.57 -5.13
N ILE A 75 -4.49 -8.76 -4.91
CA ILE A 75 -3.79 -8.31 -3.71
C ILE A 75 -3.04 -7.04 -4.11
N ASP A 76 -3.42 -5.92 -3.53
CA ASP A 76 -2.89 -4.59 -3.89
C ASP A 76 -1.60 -4.26 -3.13
N LEU A 77 -1.42 -4.86 -1.94
CA LEU A 77 -0.27 -4.64 -1.09
C LEU A 77 0.10 -5.91 -0.32
N LEU A 78 1.40 -6.21 -0.27
CA LEU A 78 1.98 -7.21 0.62
C LEU A 78 2.73 -6.49 1.75
N LEU A 79 2.36 -6.78 2.99
CA LEU A 79 3.03 -6.33 4.20
C LEU A 79 3.68 -7.53 4.88
N THR A 80 4.99 -7.50 5.05
CA THR A 80 5.77 -8.59 5.65
C THR A 80 6.82 -8.01 6.59
N ASP A 81 7.07 -8.67 7.72
CA ASP A 81 8.24 -8.33 8.54
C ASP A 81 9.53 -8.78 7.83
N MET A 82 10.58 -7.96 7.96
CA MET A 82 11.89 -8.16 7.32
C MET A 82 12.69 -9.27 7.99
N VAL A 83 12.31 -9.70 9.20
CA VAL A 83 13.01 -10.73 9.98
C VAL A 83 12.09 -11.90 10.28
N MET A 84 11.55 -12.52 9.24
CA MET A 84 11.09 -13.90 9.35
C MET A 84 12.26 -14.86 9.13
N PRO A 85 12.45 -15.89 9.97
CA PRO A 85 13.39 -16.95 9.67
C PRO A 85 12.95 -17.63 8.36
N ILE A 86 13.82 -17.56 7.37
CA ILE A 86 13.68 -18.28 6.10
C ILE A 86 13.69 -19.78 6.45
N MET A 87 12.63 -20.51 6.11
CA MET A 87 12.74 -21.96 6.01
C MET A 87 13.41 -22.35 4.70
#